data_AF-A0A0L1KZM0-F1
#
_entry.id   AF-A0A0L1KZM0-F1
#
_cell.length_a   1.000
_cell.length_b   1.000
_cell.length_c   1.000
_cell.angle_alpha   90.00
_cell.angle_beta   90.00
_cell.angle_gamma   90.00
#
_symmetry.space_group_name_H-M   'P 1'
#
loop_
_entity.id
_entity.type
_entity.pdbx_description
1 polymer ?
#
loop_
_entity_poly.entity_id
_entity_poly.type
_entity_poly.pdbx_seq_one_letter_code
_entity_poly.pdbx_strand_id
1 'polypeptide(L)'
;MKSKCQKSLLQLSAICNTVLGASRDAIRCFHLAMVTSYMQYACAAWFGIASATDLATLDSIQACGARLACGLPATTNTHDSLLEANLASVSETAKYLTYKTFLLSTLRGGSRADNVTRCFPPSSEIGKLHTEITEAYRPVEPLTDAPSLNPRIRIRPWTLQAVTKEMADSVKKRASDETIAHRHPADYELWTDGSYVAETSSVAGAALLFANGIESYTAVSVCGKGRSSLRSECLALHAGLHRVIADRTLHRGQRLLVASDSQSLLTALRCHTARTTNSTFTECVEMLNGLADRGVKICLQFVFGHCGVSRNELADVASNAAHGCSTRYPLWHKDALSIARGKIATEASKKLEARESHCRRVVGLRPTKSKHLTGVRLLDCLASQARTNWSPYWGDLHRTMNPSPPKACRFCSNPPTSSSVAPPIAQSRKRGRTTDAVECPECSIVLASRSSGVGHLRATHGYPHQEALRLLRSAPPAPPGDRTGPHKCLYCPRMFRFVPTVNRHVVEKHRDEARIRRARPAAQPATS
;
A
#
# COMPACT_ATOMS: atom_id res chain seq x y z
N MET A 1 11.94 -18.86 -0.08
CA MET A 1 11.05 -17.67 -0.12
C MET A 1 9.94 -17.83 -1.18
N LYS A 2 10.29 -17.87 -2.48
CA LYS A 2 9.35 -17.96 -3.63
C LYS A 2 8.17 -18.94 -3.46
N SER A 3 8.45 -20.20 -3.13
CA SER A 3 7.40 -21.23 -2.97
C SER A 3 6.36 -20.86 -1.91
N LYS A 4 6.78 -20.27 -0.79
CA LYS A 4 5.86 -19.81 0.26
C LYS A 4 4.98 -18.67 -0.24
N CYS A 5 5.57 -17.65 -0.89
CA CYS A 5 4.81 -16.54 -1.47
C CYS A 5 3.79 -17.01 -2.50
N GLN A 6 4.15 -17.97 -3.36
CA GLN A 6 3.23 -18.54 -4.36
C GLN A 6 2.04 -19.28 -3.72
N LYS A 7 2.29 -20.06 -2.65
CA LYS A 7 1.22 -20.73 -1.90
C LYS A 7 0.26 -19.71 -1.27
N SER A 8 0.78 -18.66 -0.63
CA SER A 8 -0.04 -17.60 -0.05
C SER A 8 -0.86 -16.84 -1.11
N LEU A 9 -0.28 -16.59 -2.29
CA LEU A 9 -0.99 -15.96 -3.41
C LEU A 9 -2.13 -16.84 -3.95
N LEU A 10 -1.93 -18.16 -4.02
CA LEU A 10 -3.01 -19.09 -4.40
C LEU A 10 -4.17 -19.03 -3.42
N GLN A 11 -3.88 -19.02 -2.12
CA GLN A 11 -4.91 -18.87 -1.07
C GLN A 11 -5.63 -17.51 -1.20
N LEU A 12 -4.87 -16.43 -1.39
CA LEU A 12 -5.43 -15.09 -1.58
C LEU A 12 -6.32 -15.02 -2.83
N SER A 13 -5.95 -15.71 -3.92
CA SER A 13 -6.71 -15.69 -5.18
C SER A 13 -8.14 -16.21 -5.03
N ALA A 14 -8.40 -17.11 -4.07
CA ALA A 14 -9.73 -17.67 -3.80
C ALA A 14 -10.75 -16.62 -3.34
N ILE A 15 -10.30 -15.51 -2.75
CA ILE A 15 -11.16 -14.42 -2.24
C ILE A 15 -11.10 -13.14 -3.09
N CYS A 16 -10.35 -13.16 -4.20
CA CYS A 16 -10.10 -11.99 -5.05
C CYS A 16 -11.02 -11.88 -6.27
N ASN A 17 -12.26 -12.37 -6.18
CA ASN A 17 -13.22 -12.31 -7.29
C ASN A 17 -13.46 -10.85 -7.75
N THR A 18 -13.58 -10.62 -9.05
CA THR A 18 -13.76 -9.26 -9.63
C THR A 18 -15.19 -8.75 -9.52
N VAL A 19 -16.16 -9.59 -9.20
CA VAL A 19 -17.59 -9.24 -9.09
C VAL A 19 -18.04 -9.23 -7.64
N LEU A 20 -17.73 -10.28 -6.88
CA LEU A 20 -18.17 -10.49 -5.49
C LEU A 20 -17.01 -10.50 -4.47
N GLY A 21 -15.81 -10.07 -4.86
CA GLY A 21 -14.63 -10.11 -3.99
C GLY A 21 -14.51 -8.90 -3.07
N ALA A 22 -13.58 -9.01 -2.11
CA ALA A 22 -13.23 -7.93 -1.19
C ALA A 22 -12.69 -6.69 -1.93
N SER A 23 -12.72 -5.52 -1.27
CA SER A 23 -12.22 -4.27 -1.85
C SER A 23 -10.73 -4.37 -2.20
N ARG A 24 -10.29 -3.53 -3.15
CA ARG A 24 -8.87 -3.46 -3.55
C ARG A 24 -7.95 -3.22 -2.36
N ASP A 25 -8.33 -2.30 -1.47
CA ASP A 25 -7.53 -1.92 -0.32
C ASP A 25 -7.47 -3.07 0.71
N ALA A 26 -8.56 -3.82 0.92
CA ALA A 26 -8.55 -5.00 1.77
C ALA A 26 -7.62 -6.10 1.22
N ILE A 27 -7.75 -6.43 -0.07
CA ILE A 27 -6.87 -7.43 -0.71
C ILE A 27 -5.41 -6.98 -0.67
N ARG A 28 -5.13 -5.69 -0.90
CA ARG A 28 -3.78 -5.13 -0.79
C ARG A 28 -3.23 -5.29 0.63
N CYS A 29 -4.02 -5.02 1.66
CA CYS A 29 -3.60 -5.22 3.05
C CYS A 29 -3.25 -6.69 3.33
N PHE A 30 -4.08 -7.64 2.90
CA PHE A 30 -3.79 -9.07 3.02
C PHE A 30 -2.52 -9.48 2.25
N HIS A 31 -2.32 -8.98 1.04
CA HIS A 31 -1.10 -9.21 0.26
C HIS A 31 0.15 -8.69 0.98
N LEU A 32 0.09 -7.46 1.50
CA LEU A 32 1.20 -6.87 2.25
C LEU A 32 1.55 -7.70 3.48
N ALA A 33 0.53 -8.16 4.22
CA ALA A 33 0.69 -8.92 5.45
C ALA A 33 1.18 -10.37 5.22
N MET A 34 0.66 -11.07 4.19
CA MET A 34 0.91 -12.51 4.00
C MET A 34 1.95 -12.84 2.94
N VAL A 35 2.25 -11.93 2.02
CA VAL A 35 3.16 -12.18 0.89
C VAL A 35 4.35 -11.23 0.94
N THR A 36 4.09 -9.93 0.98
CA THR A 36 5.17 -8.92 0.99
C THR A 36 6.02 -9.03 2.26
N SER A 37 5.43 -9.36 3.41
CA SER A 37 6.18 -9.60 4.67
C SER A 37 7.29 -10.66 4.53
N TYR A 38 7.04 -11.76 3.82
CA TYR A 38 8.06 -12.79 3.56
C TYR A 38 9.18 -12.27 2.66
N MET A 39 8.84 -11.43 1.68
CA MET A 39 9.83 -10.82 0.80
C MET A 39 10.62 -9.73 1.51
N GLN A 40 10.03 -9.03 2.47
CA GLN A 40 10.70 -8.01 3.28
C GLN A 40 11.56 -8.57 4.42
N TYR A 41 11.37 -9.86 4.74
CA TYR A 41 12.12 -10.50 5.82
C TYR A 41 13.61 -10.52 5.50
N ALA A 42 14.41 -10.05 6.46
CA ALA A 42 15.87 -10.03 6.39
C ALA A 42 16.44 -9.35 5.12
N CYS A 43 15.78 -8.31 4.58
CA CYS A 43 16.29 -7.54 3.42
C CYS A 43 17.78 -7.19 3.52
N ALA A 44 18.22 -6.76 4.71
CA ALA A 44 19.62 -6.39 4.93
C ALA A 44 20.61 -7.54 4.76
N ALA A 45 20.17 -8.81 4.86
CA ALA A 45 21.04 -9.96 4.67
C ALA A 45 21.15 -10.38 3.20
N TRP A 46 20.07 -10.27 2.42
CA TRP A 46 20.03 -10.79 1.06
C TRP A 46 20.07 -9.73 -0.04
N PHE A 47 19.74 -8.47 0.23
CA PHE A 47 19.62 -7.43 -0.81
C PHE A 47 20.94 -7.19 -1.56
N GLY A 48 22.07 -7.17 -0.83
CA GLY A 48 23.39 -6.94 -1.43
C GLY A 48 23.95 -8.13 -2.23
N ILE A 49 23.37 -9.32 -2.08
CA ILE A 49 23.80 -10.56 -2.78
C ILE A 49 22.78 -11.04 -3.81
N ALA A 50 21.56 -10.51 -3.80
CA ALA A 50 20.51 -10.90 -4.74
C ALA A 50 20.85 -10.42 -6.15
N SER A 51 20.73 -11.32 -7.12
CA SER A 51 20.91 -10.96 -8.53
C SER A 51 19.73 -10.11 -9.03
N ALA A 52 19.94 -9.37 -10.12
CA ALA A 52 18.85 -8.66 -10.78
C ALA A 52 17.69 -9.60 -11.21
N THR A 53 18.02 -10.85 -11.58
CA THR A 53 17.05 -11.89 -11.93
C THR A 53 16.21 -12.35 -10.74
N ASP A 54 16.82 -12.46 -9.56
CA ASP A 54 16.10 -12.80 -8.32
C ASP A 54 15.16 -11.67 -7.93
N LEU A 55 15.63 -10.42 -7.98
CA LEU A 55 14.79 -9.24 -7.72
C LEU A 55 13.61 -9.16 -8.70
N ALA A 56 13.85 -9.40 -10.00
CA ALA A 56 12.79 -9.44 -11.01
C ALA A 56 11.77 -10.57 -10.74
N THR A 57 12.24 -11.71 -10.23
CA THR A 57 11.36 -12.81 -9.81
C THR A 57 10.48 -12.41 -8.63
N LEU A 58 11.04 -11.70 -7.64
CA LEU A 58 10.26 -11.18 -6.50
C LEU A 58 9.27 -10.09 -6.94
N ASP A 59 9.66 -9.22 -7.88
CA ASP A 59 8.76 -8.22 -8.46
C ASP A 59 7.61 -8.86 -9.23
N SER A 60 7.84 -9.97 -9.92
CA SER A 60 6.77 -10.74 -10.58
C SER A 60 5.74 -11.30 -9.57
N ILE A 61 6.21 -11.76 -8.40
CA ILE A 61 5.36 -12.21 -7.29
C ILE A 61 4.57 -11.04 -6.71
N GLN A 62 5.24 -9.90 -6.46
CA GLN A 62 4.59 -8.68 -5.97
C GLN A 62 3.52 -8.18 -6.95
N ALA A 63 3.82 -8.21 -8.25
CA ALA A 63 2.88 -7.87 -9.31
C ALA A 63 1.69 -8.83 -9.37
N CYS A 64 1.89 -10.12 -9.09
CA CYS A 64 0.78 -11.08 -9.02
C CYS A 64 -0.24 -10.67 -7.94
N GLY A 65 0.24 -10.30 -6.75
CA GLY A 65 -0.63 -9.76 -5.70
C GLY A 65 -1.28 -8.44 -6.08
N ALA A 66 -0.54 -7.55 -6.74
CA ALA A 66 -1.06 -6.29 -7.27
C ALA A 66 -2.21 -6.50 -8.28
N ARG A 67 -2.05 -7.48 -9.18
CA ARG A 67 -3.07 -7.87 -10.15
C ARG A 67 -4.31 -8.45 -9.47
N LEU A 68 -4.15 -9.30 -8.45
CA LEU A 68 -5.28 -9.80 -7.66
C LEU A 68 -6.02 -8.64 -6.96
N ALA A 69 -5.28 -7.72 -6.35
CA ALA A 69 -5.85 -6.55 -5.70
C ALA A 69 -6.64 -5.68 -6.68
N CYS A 70 -6.14 -5.46 -7.88
CA CYS A 70 -6.77 -4.57 -8.87
C CYS A 70 -7.69 -5.30 -9.86
N GLY A 71 -7.78 -6.63 -9.81
CA GLY A 71 -8.54 -7.44 -10.77
C GLY A 71 -7.95 -7.42 -12.19
N LEU A 72 -6.64 -7.28 -12.31
CA LEU A 72 -5.95 -7.16 -13.60
C LEU A 72 -5.67 -8.54 -14.21
N PRO A 73 -5.67 -8.66 -15.55
CA PRO A 73 -5.33 -9.92 -16.22
C PRO A 73 -3.86 -10.28 -16.00
N ALA A 74 -3.55 -11.59 -16.05
CA ALA A 74 -2.20 -12.11 -15.86
C ALA A 74 -1.16 -11.56 -16.85
N THR A 75 -1.61 -11.08 -18.02
CA THR A 75 -0.77 -10.47 -19.06
C THR A 75 -0.36 -9.02 -18.77
N THR A 76 -0.94 -8.39 -17.74
CA THR A 76 -0.60 -7.00 -17.38
C THR A 76 0.86 -6.94 -16.93
N ASN A 77 1.59 -5.97 -17.46
CA ASN A 77 2.99 -5.79 -17.11
C ASN A 77 3.15 -5.49 -15.61
N THR A 78 4.32 -5.87 -15.07
CA THR A 78 4.64 -5.75 -13.65
C THR A 78 4.52 -4.33 -13.14
N HIS A 79 5.07 -3.36 -13.86
CA HIS A 79 5.15 -1.97 -13.39
C HIS A 79 3.79 -1.28 -13.32
N ASP A 80 2.96 -1.41 -14.35
CA ASP A 80 1.60 -0.86 -14.37
C ASP A 80 0.74 -1.55 -13.31
N SER A 81 0.93 -2.87 -13.07
CA SER A 81 0.23 -3.57 -11.99
C SER A 81 0.58 -3.00 -10.61
N LEU A 82 1.88 -2.78 -10.35
CA LEU A 82 2.38 -2.21 -9.09
C LEU A 82 1.91 -0.77 -8.90
N LEU A 83 2.02 0.06 -9.95
CA LEU A 83 1.53 1.43 -9.96
C LEU A 83 0.04 1.48 -9.63
N GLU A 84 -0.78 0.69 -10.32
CA GLU A 84 -2.24 0.70 -10.16
C GLU A 84 -2.68 0.24 -8.75
N ALA A 85 -1.95 -0.72 -8.17
CA ALA A 85 -2.16 -1.18 -6.80
C ALA A 85 -1.60 -0.23 -5.72
N ASN A 86 -0.87 0.82 -6.12
CA ASN A 86 -0.10 1.68 -5.22
C ASN A 86 0.87 0.87 -4.35
N LEU A 87 1.64 0.00 -4.99
CA LEU A 87 2.69 -0.83 -4.38
C LEU A 87 4.05 -0.47 -4.98
N ALA A 88 5.06 -0.35 -4.13
CA ALA A 88 6.45 -0.26 -4.57
C ALA A 88 6.96 -1.64 -5.04
N SER A 89 7.98 -1.64 -5.90
CA SER A 89 8.72 -2.88 -6.21
C SER A 89 9.38 -3.45 -4.96
N VAL A 90 9.72 -4.73 -5.02
CA VAL A 90 10.48 -5.41 -3.97
C VAL A 90 11.88 -4.83 -3.90
N SER A 91 12.48 -4.47 -5.04
CA SER A 91 13.79 -3.81 -5.09
C SER A 91 13.79 -2.49 -4.30
N GLU A 92 12.81 -1.60 -4.55
CA GLU A 92 12.67 -0.32 -3.82
C GLU A 92 12.49 -0.53 -2.31
N THR A 93 11.59 -1.45 -1.97
CA THR A 93 11.26 -1.76 -0.57
C THR A 93 12.46 -2.36 0.16
N ALA A 94 13.16 -3.29 -0.48
CA ALA A 94 14.34 -3.93 0.08
C ALA A 94 15.50 -2.94 0.23
N LYS A 95 15.74 -2.08 -0.76
CA LYS A 95 16.73 -0.99 -0.67
C LYS A 95 16.46 -0.11 0.54
N TYR A 96 15.20 0.32 0.74
CA TYR A 96 14.82 1.15 1.90
C TYR A 96 14.99 0.43 3.24
N LEU A 97 14.54 -0.83 3.36
CA LEU A 97 14.65 -1.60 4.60
C LEU A 97 16.10 -1.97 4.94
N THR A 98 16.91 -2.24 3.92
CA THR A 98 18.36 -2.45 4.06
C THR A 98 19.04 -1.18 4.53
N TYR A 99 18.75 -0.03 3.90
CA TYR A 99 19.27 1.27 4.35
C TYR A 99 18.86 1.58 5.78
N LYS A 100 17.60 1.31 6.16
CA LYS A 100 17.11 1.47 7.54
C LYS A 100 17.90 0.61 8.52
N THR A 101 18.15 -0.65 8.17
CA THR A 101 18.91 -1.58 9.03
C THR A 101 20.37 -1.16 9.16
N PHE A 102 20.99 -0.75 8.05
CA PHE A 102 22.33 -0.18 8.00
C PHE A 102 22.42 1.03 8.93
N LEU A 103 21.62 2.07 8.68
CA LEU A 103 21.65 3.33 9.44
C LEU A 103 21.46 3.10 10.94
N LEU A 104 20.41 2.37 11.35
CA LEU A 104 20.15 2.14 12.78
C LEU A 104 21.23 1.29 13.45
N SER A 105 21.89 0.39 12.72
CA SER A 105 22.98 -0.42 13.27
C SER A 105 24.25 0.43 13.40
N THR A 106 24.57 1.25 12.41
CA THR A 106 25.71 2.18 12.44
C THR A 106 25.58 3.19 13.57
N LEU A 107 24.40 3.80 13.74
CA LEU A 107 24.16 4.80 14.80
C LEU A 107 24.20 4.24 16.23
N ARG A 108 24.02 2.93 16.41
CA ARG A 108 24.13 2.25 17.71
C ARG A 108 25.57 1.88 18.07
N GLY A 109 26.46 1.81 17.09
CA GLY A 109 27.84 1.35 17.29
C GLY A 109 27.98 -0.13 17.62
N GLY A 110 29.19 -0.50 18.06
CA GLY A 110 29.58 -1.87 18.44
C GLY A 110 29.72 -2.83 17.26
N SER A 111 29.88 -4.13 17.57
CA SER A 111 30.16 -5.18 16.57
C SER A 111 29.12 -5.27 15.45
N ARG A 112 27.87 -4.89 15.71
CA ARG A 112 26.82 -4.84 14.69
C ARG A 112 27.04 -3.71 13.68
N ALA A 113 27.51 -2.54 14.15
CA ALA A 113 27.89 -1.42 13.28
C ALA A 113 29.05 -1.81 12.35
N ASP A 114 30.08 -2.46 12.91
CA ASP A 114 31.25 -2.91 12.16
C ASP A 114 30.85 -3.91 11.05
N ASN A 115 29.98 -4.86 11.40
CA ASN A 115 29.46 -5.84 10.47
C ASN A 115 28.67 -5.20 9.31
N VAL A 116 27.72 -4.31 9.60
CA VAL A 116 26.93 -3.68 8.52
C VAL A 116 27.77 -2.75 7.66
N THR A 117 28.76 -2.06 8.25
CA THR A 117 29.66 -1.16 7.52
C THR A 117 30.55 -1.93 6.56
N ARG A 118 31.02 -3.11 6.97
CA ARG A 118 31.74 -4.04 6.09
C ARG A 118 30.86 -4.62 4.97
N CYS A 119 29.61 -4.94 5.27
CA CYS A 119 28.66 -5.43 4.26
C CYS A 119 28.23 -4.35 3.24
N PHE A 120 28.21 -3.09 3.67
CA PHE A 120 27.75 -1.95 2.86
C PHE A 120 28.81 -0.85 2.83
N PRO A 121 29.97 -1.07 2.17
CA PRO A 121 31.00 -0.04 2.05
C PRO A 121 30.49 1.17 1.24
N PRO A 122 31.17 2.33 1.28
CA PRO A 122 30.77 3.54 0.53
C PRO A 122 30.58 3.32 -0.98
N SER A 123 31.24 2.32 -1.56
CA SER A 123 31.09 1.94 -2.98
C SER A 123 29.78 1.18 -3.28
N SER A 124 29.15 0.57 -2.28
CA SER A 124 27.89 -0.14 -2.40
C SER A 124 26.71 0.81 -2.65
N GLU A 125 25.60 0.29 -3.19
CA GLU A 125 24.40 1.10 -3.44
C GLU A 125 23.84 1.76 -2.16
N ILE A 126 23.91 1.06 -1.02
CA ILE A 126 23.45 1.55 0.28
C ILE A 126 24.44 2.57 0.85
N GLY A 127 25.74 2.31 0.71
CA GLY A 127 26.81 3.23 1.12
C GLY A 127 26.74 4.55 0.36
N LYS A 128 26.61 4.51 -0.98
CA LYS A 128 26.42 5.70 -1.83
C LYS A 128 25.21 6.52 -1.39
N LEU A 129 24.05 5.86 -1.18
CA LEU A 129 22.85 6.54 -0.71
C LEU A 129 23.07 7.22 0.66
N HIS A 130 23.82 6.58 1.57
CA HIS A 130 24.18 7.19 2.84
C HIS A 130 25.07 8.41 2.67
N THR A 131 26.17 8.26 1.92
CA THR A 131 27.14 9.33 1.63
C THR A 131 26.45 10.54 1.02
N GLU A 132 25.64 10.35 -0.02
CA GLU A 132 24.90 11.45 -0.66
C GLU A 132 23.94 12.16 0.29
N ILE A 133 23.33 11.44 1.25
CA ILE A 133 22.44 12.05 2.25
C ILE A 133 23.27 12.85 3.25
N THR A 134 24.38 12.31 3.75
CA THR A 134 25.22 12.98 4.73
C THR A 134 25.97 14.19 4.17
N GLU A 135 26.36 14.14 2.89
CA GLU A 135 27.01 15.25 2.18
C GLU A 135 26.03 16.38 1.86
N ALA A 136 24.82 16.04 1.38
CA ALA A 136 23.83 17.05 1.00
C ALA A 136 23.14 17.72 2.20
N TYR A 137 23.02 17.00 3.32
CA TYR A 137 22.33 17.47 4.51
C TYR A 137 23.34 17.72 5.62
N ARG A 138 23.64 16.70 6.43
CA ARG A 138 24.66 16.67 7.50
C ARG A 138 24.87 15.23 7.95
N PRO A 139 25.93 14.93 8.73
CA PRO A 139 26.02 13.68 9.49
C PRO A 139 24.77 13.44 10.32
N VAL A 140 24.36 12.17 10.42
CA VAL A 140 23.18 11.76 11.19
C VAL A 140 23.55 11.68 12.67
N GLU A 141 22.73 12.23 13.54
CA GLU A 141 22.96 12.21 14.98
C GLU A 141 22.94 10.77 15.53
N PRO A 142 23.83 10.43 16.49
CA PRO A 142 23.88 9.10 17.07
C PRO A 142 22.61 8.77 17.85
N LEU A 143 22.36 7.47 18.00
CA LEU A 143 21.30 7.00 18.88
C LEU A 143 21.85 6.82 20.29
N THR A 144 21.17 7.41 21.27
CA THR A 144 21.56 7.36 22.67
C THR A 144 20.37 6.89 23.50
N ASP A 145 20.63 6.05 24.49
CA ASP A 145 19.62 5.72 25.49
C ASP A 145 19.41 6.94 26.38
N ALA A 146 18.17 7.44 26.43
CA ALA A 146 17.83 8.55 27.31
C ALA A 146 17.45 8.03 28.70
N PRO A 147 17.77 8.76 29.77
CA PRO A 147 17.28 8.43 31.11
C PRO A 147 15.75 8.50 31.18
N SER A 148 15.18 7.93 32.23
CA SER A 148 13.78 8.18 32.56
C SER A 148 13.58 9.65 32.94
N LEU A 149 12.44 10.21 32.57
CA LEU A 149 12.11 11.57 32.96
C LEU A 149 11.84 11.64 34.48
N ASN A 150 12.38 12.64 35.15
CA ASN A 150 12.19 12.84 36.58
C ASN A 150 10.68 12.99 36.89
N PRO A 151 10.12 12.18 37.81
CA PRO A 151 8.67 12.17 38.09
C PRO A 151 8.14 13.49 38.68
N ARG A 152 9.01 14.38 39.15
CA ARG A 152 8.64 15.72 39.62
C ARG A 152 8.31 16.68 38.47
N ILE A 153 8.75 16.39 37.26
CA ILE A 153 8.47 17.20 36.07
C ILE A 153 7.02 16.93 35.65
N ARG A 154 6.22 18.00 35.59
CA ARG A 154 4.82 17.89 35.19
C ARG A 154 4.70 18.14 33.68
N ILE A 155 4.18 17.17 32.93
CA ILE A 155 3.86 17.36 31.50
C ILE A 155 2.35 17.38 31.32
N ARG A 156 1.85 18.42 30.67
CA ARG A 156 0.44 18.66 30.39
C ARG A 156 0.26 18.85 28.87
N PRO A 157 0.07 17.75 28.11
CA PRO A 157 -0.10 17.81 26.65
C PRO A 157 -1.50 18.25 26.21
N TRP A 158 -2.25 18.89 27.09
CA TRP A 158 -3.61 19.34 26.88
C TRP A 158 -3.92 20.54 27.79
N THR A 159 -4.91 21.33 27.39
CA THR A 159 -5.49 22.41 28.19
C THR A 159 -6.40 21.87 29.30
N LEU A 160 -6.89 22.76 30.16
CA LEU A 160 -7.82 22.40 31.24
C LEU A 160 -9.21 22.00 30.76
N GLN A 161 -9.66 22.67 29.72
CA GLN A 161 -10.97 22.47 29.11
C GLN A 161 -10.84 21.55 27.90
N ALA A 162 -11.88 20.79 27.59
CA ALA A 162 -11.95 19.97 26.39
C ALA A 162 -12.12 20.86 25.14
N VAL A 163 -11.00 21.41 24.65
CA VAL A 163 -10.96 22.26 23.45
C VAL A 163 -10.32 21.48 22.31
N THR A 164 -10.92 21.55 21.12
CA THR A 164 -10.39 20.90 19.92
C THR A 164 -9.80 21.91 18.96
N LYS A 165 -9.04 21.43 17.97
CA LYS A 165 -8.36 22.28 16.97
C LYS A 165 -9.36 23.07 16.10
N GLU A 166 -10.56 22.53 15.92
CA GLU A 166 -11.63 23.05 15.07
C GLU A 166 -12.43 24.18 15.75
N MET A 167 -12.24 24.38 17.06
CA MET A 167 -12.93 25.44 17.79
C MET A 167 -12.36 26.83 17.47
N ALA A 168 -13.17 27.86 17.70
CA ALA A 168 -12.82 29.25 17.42
C ALA A 168 -11.55 29.71 18.16
N ASP A 169 -10.77 30.58 17.53
CA ASP A 169 -9.50 31.08 18.07
C ASP A 169 -9.65 31.76 19.43
N SER A 170 -10.74 32.50 19.64
CA SER A 170 -11.04 33.14 20.93
C SER A 170 -11.23 32.12 22.07
N VAL A 171 -11.77 30.93 21.79
CA VAL A 171 -11.93 29.85 22.77
C VAL A 171 -10.59 29.18 23.05
N LYS A 172 -9.81 28.89 22.01
CA LYS A 172 -8.44 28.33 22.12
C LYS A 172 -7.52 29.25 22.92
N LYS A 173 -7.59 30.57 22.64
CA LYS A 173 -6.84 31.60 23.35
C LYS A 173 -7.22 31.63 24.82
N ARG A 174 -8.51 31.75 25.13
CA ARG A 174 -9.00 31.76 26.51
C ARG A 174 -8.56 30.52 27.28
N ALA A 175 -8.71 29.33 26.69
CA ALA A 175 -8.30 28.09 27.33
C ALA A 175 -6.78 28.02 27.57
N SER A 176 -5.97 28.56 26.65
CA SER A 176 -4.51 28.63 26.80
C SER A 176 -4.13 29.61 27.92
N ASP A 177 -4.67 30.83 27.88
CA ASP A 177 -4.44 31.89 28.87
C ASP A 177 -4.85 31.43 30.27
N GLU A 178 -6.02 30.81 30.41
CA GLU A 178 -6.48 30.22 31.66
C GLU A 178 -5.51 29.14 32.15
N THR A 179 -5.05 28.27 31.27
CA THR A 179 -4.15 27.18 31.66
C THR A 179 -2.81 27.71 32.21
N ILE A 180 -2.29 28.79 31.61
CA ILE A 180 -1.08 29.47 32.07
C ILE A 180 -1.33 30.15 33.42
N ALA A 181 -2.40 30.94 33.52
CA ALA A 181 -2.73 31.72 34.71
C ALA A 181 -3.07 30.85 35.93
N HIS A 182 -3.83 29.76 35.75
CA HIS A 182 -4.35 28.98 36.88
C HIS A 182 -3.32 28.05 37.53
N ARG A 183 -2.18 27.77 36.88
CA ARG A 183 -1.36 26.62 37.28
C ARG A 183 0.05 26.93 37.71
N HIS A 184 0.63 28.08 37.39
CA HIS A 184 1.94 28.48 37.91
C HIS A 184 2.12 30.01 37.92
N PRO A 185 2.25 30.66 39.09
CA PRO A 185 3.17 31.80 39.16
C PRO A 185 4.56 31.20 38.92
N ALA A 186 4.99 31.23 37.66
CA ALA A 186 6.30 30.79 37.25
C ALA A 186 7.28 31.94 37.51
N ASP A 187 8.47 31.62 38.02
CA ASP A 187 9.54 32.61 38.16
C ASP A 187 10.16 32.90 36.79
N TYR A 188 10.12 31.90 35.90
CA TYR A 188 10.55 32.00 34.52
C TYR A 188 9.61 31.24 33.58
N GLU A 189 9.47 31.77 32.37
CA GLU A 189 8.71 31.15 31.29
C GLU A 189 9.57 31.00 30.05
N LEU A 190 9.64 29.77 29.53
CA LEU A 190 10.31 29.42 28.29
C LEU A 190 9.25 29.07 27.24
N TRP A 191 9.12 29.91 26.22
CA TRP A 191 8.17 29.72 25.13
C TRP A 191 8.90 29.20 23.92
N THR A 192 8.49 28.05 23.39
CA THR A 192 9.19 27.35 22.30
C THR A 192 8.28 27.14 21.12
N ASP A 193 8.79 27.38 19.93
CA ASP A 193 8.11 27.06 18.67
C ASP A 193 9.10 26.59 17.60
N GLY A 194 8.63 25.73 16.68
CA GLY A 194 9.42 25.15 15.62
C GLY A 194 8.79 25.22 14.23
N SER A 195 9.45 25.90 13.29
CA SER A 195 9.05 25.98 11.90
C SER A 195 9.77 25.00 10.95
N TYR A 196 9.05 24.55 9.91
CA TYR A 196 9.55 23.63 8.89
C TYR A 196 9.12 24.07 7.48
N VAL A 197 10.10 24.17 6.57
CA VAL A 197 9.89 24.50 5.16
C VAL A 197 10.24 23.31 4.28
N ALA A 198 9.24 22.77 3.58
CA ALA A 198 9.37 21.52 2.83
C ALA A 198 10.29 21.63 1.61
N GLU A 199 10.20 22.75 0.89
CA GLU A 199 10.92 23.04 -0.35
C GLU A 199 12.43 23.06 -0.12
N THR A 200 12.86 23.69 0.98
CA THR A 200 14.28 23.84 1.33
C THR A 200 14.77 22.76 2.29
N SER A 201 13.85 21.88 2.74
CA SER A 201 14.06 20.92 3.84
C SER A 201 14.76 21.57 5.03
N SER A 202 14.39 22.82 5.31
CA SER A 202 14.92 23.62 6.42
C SER A 202 14.01 23.46 7.62
N VAL A 203 14.61 23.24 8.78
CA VAL A 203 13.92 23.25 10.08
C VAL A 203 14.53 24.38 10.90
N ALA A 204 13.69 25.10 11.61
CA ALA A 204 14.09 26.20 12.47
C ALA A 204 13.34 26.11 13.80
N GLY A 205 13.99 26.46 14.89
CA GLY A 205 13.38 26.46 16.21
C GLY A 205 13.77 27.74 16.95
N ALA A 206 12.85 28.28 17.73
CA ALA A 206 13.11 29.42 18.58
C ALA A 206 12.59 29.17 19.99
N ALA A 207 13.32 29.70 20.97
CA ALA A 207 12.87 29.73 22.35
C ALA A 207 13.06 31.13 22.94
N LEU A 208 12.03 31.61 23.63
CA LEU A 208 12.00 32.91 24.29
C LEU A 208 11.91 32.71 25.79
N LEU A 209 12.88 33.24 26.54
CA LEU A 209 12.93 33.16 27.99
C LEU A 209 12.50 34.50 28.61
N PHE A 210 11.45 34.46 29.43
CA PHE A 210 10.94 35.58 30.20
C PHE A 210 11.18 35.33 31.70
N ALA A 211 11.56 36.39 32.42
CA ALA A 211 11.56 36.40 33.88
C ALA A 211 10.27 37.02 34.40
N ASN A 212 9.79 36.57 35.56
CA ASN A 212 8.56 37.09 36.15
C ASN A 212 8.64 38.61 36.41
N GLY A 213 7.58 39.33 36.04
CA GLY A 213 7.52 40.79 36.19
C GLY A 213 8.38 41.60 35.21
N ILE A 214 9.08 40.94 34.28
CA ILE A 214 9.93 41.60 33.27
C ILE A 214 9.32 41.36 31.88
N GLU A 215 9.07 42.43 31.13
CA GLU A 215 8.52 42.33 29.77
C GLU A 215 9.57 41.94 28.72
N SER A 216 10.84 42.26 28.93
CA SER A 216 11.93 41.86 28.04
C SER A 216 12.18 40.35 28.10
N TYR A 217 12.63 39.79 26.97
CA TYR A 217 12.97 38.38 26.85
C TYR A 217 14.34 38.16 26.24
N THR A 218 14.93 37.01 26.56
CA THR A 218 16.11 36.50 25.86
C THR A 218 15.65 35.51 24.80
N ALA A 219 16.01 35.76 23.55
CA ALA A 219 15.72 34.85 22.44
C ALA A 219 16.93 33.96 22.12
N VAL A 220 16.65 32.70 21.78
CA VAL A 220 17.60 31.81 21.12
C VAL A 220 16.92 31.18 19.92
N SER A 221 17.62 31.20 18.80
CA SER A 221 17.12 30.66 17.53
C SER A 221 18.14 29.70 16.96
N VAL A 222 17.64 28.63 16.36
CA VAL A 222 18.43 27.57 15.76
C VAL A 222 17.84 27.16 14.43
N CYS A 223 18.70 26.66 13.55
CA CYS A 223 18.27 26.08 12.29
C CYS A 223 18.97 24.77 12.02
N GLY A 224 18.49 24.06 11.01
CA GLY A 224 19.06 22.81 10.56
C GLY A 224 18.40 22.34 9.28
N LYS A 225 18.73 21.11 8.90
CA LYS A 225 18.07 20.42 7.81
C LYS A 225 17.24 19.26 8.36
N GLY A 226 16.05 19.06 7.82
CA GLY A 226 15.11 18.04 8.29
C GLY A 226 13.86 17.95 7.43
N ARG A 227 12.96 17.02 7.76
CA ARG A 227 11.68 16.81 7.08
C ARG A 227 10.49 16.65 8.04
N SER A 228 10.64 17.13 9.28
CA SER A 228 9.69 16.86 10.36
C SER A 228 9.50 18.11 11.21
N SER A 229 8.25 18.53 11.41
CA SER A 229 7.90 19.59 12.36
C SER A 229 8.28 19.20 13.80
N LEU A 230 8.14 17.92 14.18
CA LEU A 230 8.60 17.48 15.50
C LEU A 230 10.11 17.75 15.71
N ARG A 231 10.90 17.84 14.63
CA ARG A 231 12.34 18.14 14.72
C ARG A 231 12.57 19.58 15.13
N SER A 232 11.90 20.52 14.46
CA SER A 232 12.02 21.95 14.75
C SER A 232 11.59 22.25 16.19
N GLU A 233 10.52 21.62 16.65
CA GLU A 233 10.01 21.74 18.03
C GLU A 233 11.01 21.23 19.07
N CYS A 234 11.61 20.06 18.81
CA CYS A 234 12.63 19.51 19.70
C CYS A 234 13.89 20.39 19.71
N LEU A 235 14.27 20.99 18.58
CA LEU A 235 15.40 21.90 18.47
C LEU A 235 15.16 23.20 19.24
N ALA A 236 13.94 23.75 19.17
CA ALA A 236 13.51 24.91 19.93
C ALA A 236 13.65 24.66 21.44
N LEU A 237 13.07 23.56 21.93
CA LEU A 237 13.18 23.16 23.33
C LEU A 237 14.64 22.96 23.76
N HIS A 238 15.42 22.25 22.94
CA HIS A 238 16.83 22.00 23.21
C HIS A 238 17.61 23.31 23.38
N ALA A 239 17.47 24.23 22.42
CA ALA A 239 18.16 25.51 22.43
C ALA A 239 17.76 26.37 23.65
N GLY A 240 16.46 26.39 23.97
CA GLY A 240 15.91 27.10 25.13
C GLY A 240 16.45 26.57 26.45
N LEU A 241 16.43 25.24 26.66
CA LEU A 241 16.96 24.61 27.87
C LEU A 241 18.46 24.82 28.02
N HIS A 242 19.21 24.72 26.92
CA HIS A 242 20.65 24.98 26.93
C HIS A 242 20.93 26.44 27.34
N ARG A 243 20.15 27.41 26.86
CA ARG A 243 20.27 28.81 27.29
C ARG A 243 19.97 29.00 28.77
N VAL A 244 18.85 28.45 29.24
CA VAL A 244 18.44 28.49 30.66
C VAL A 244 19.55 27.98 31.58
N ILE A 245 20.18 26.86 31.22
CA ILE A 245 21.27 26.24 31.98
C ILE A 245 22.55 27.08 31.91
N ALA A 246 22.91 27.57 30.72
CA ALA A 246 24.13 28.36 30.51
C ALA A 246 24.09 29.68 31.30
N ASP A 247 22.95 30.35 31.30
CA ASP A 247 22.77 31.64 31.99
C ASP A 247 22.64 31.45 33.52
N ARG A 248 22.59 30.21 34.02
CA ARG A 248 22.39 29.86 35.45
C ARG A 248 21.19 30.57 36.08
N THR A 249 20.17 30.82 35.28
CA THR A 249 18.97 31.61 35.63
C THR A 249 18.15 31.01 36.76
N LEU A 250 18.17 29.67 36.88
CA LEU A 250 17.30 28.93 37.78
C LEU A 250 18.05 28.33 38.98
N HIS A 251 17.44 28.50 40.15
CA HIS A 251 17.90 28.03 41.45
C HIS A 251 16.84 27.15 42.13
N ARG A 252 17.25 26.52 43.25
CA ARG A 252 16.38 25.63 44.03
C ARG A 252 15.12 26.35 44.48
N GLY A 253 13.96 25.72 44.27
CA GLY A 253 12.66 26.25 44.68
C GLY A 253 11.94 27.10 43.62
N GLN A 254 12.66 27.60 42.61
CA GLN A 254 12.08 28.35 41.51
C GLN A 254 11.27 27.47 40.57
N ARG A 255 10.33 28.09 39.86
CA ARG A 255 9.36 27.46 38.98
C ARG A 255 9.61 27.87 37.52
N LEU A 256 9.83 26.88 36.68
CA LEU A 256 9.96 27.06 35.23
C LEU A 256 8.70 26.53 34.55
N LEU A 257 8.02 27.41 33.81
CA LEU A 257 7.00 27.02 32.85
C LEU A 257 7.66 26.90 31.46
N VAL A 258 7.45 25.78 30.78
CA VAL A 258 7.79 25.63 29.37
C VAL A 258 6.50 25.53 28.57
N ALA A 259 6.21 26.52 27.74
CA ALA A 259 5.03 26.57 26.91
C ALA A 259 5.36 26.20 25.46
N SER A 260 4.57 25.30 24.89
CA SER A 260 4.69 24.85 23.49
C SER A 260 3.33 24.47 22.94
N ASP A 261 3.08 24.74 21.68
CA ASP A 261 1.90 24.27 20.94
C ASP A 261 2.11 22.92 20.24
N SER A 262 3.28 22.31 20.41
CA SER A 262 3.56 20.98 19.91
C SER A 262 3.04 19.89 20.84
N GLN A 263 1.79 19.50 20.62
CA GLN A 263 1.22 18.34 21.31
C GLN A 263 2.04 17.07 21.06
N SER A 264 2.65 16.93 19.88
CA SER A 264 3.54 15.81 19.55
C SER A 264 4.81 15.77 20.39
N LEU A 265 5.44 16.93 20.65
CA LEU A 265 6.63 17.01 21.50
C LEU A 265 6.30 16.67 22.95
N LEU A 266 5.25 17.27 23.50
CA LEU A 266 4.82 17.04 24.88
C LEU A 266 4.38 15.60 25.10
N THR A 267 3.66 15.01 24.14
CA THR A 267 3.29 13.59 24.18
C THR A 267 4.52 12.69 24.09
N ALA A 268 5.49 13.03 23.23
CA ALA A 268 6.75 12.28 23.13
C ALA A 268 7.55 12.30 24.44
N LEU A 269 7.64 13.45 25.12
CA LEU A 269 8.30 13.58 26.42
C LEU A 269 7.54 12.84 27.53
N ARG A 270 6.21 12.84 27.50
CA ARG A 270 5.39 12.15 28.50
C ARG A 270 5.40 10.63 28.35
N CYS A 271 5.27 10.15 27.11
CA CYS A 271 5.30 8.73 26.78
C CYS A 271 6.74 8.21 26.64
N HIS A 272 7.72 9.05 26.95
CA HIS A 272 9.12 8.71 26.89
C HIS A 272 9.41 7.51 27.78
N THR A 273 9.84 6.42 27.16
CA THR A 273 10.46 5.30 27.86
C THR A 273 11.96 5.44 27.71
N ALA A 274 12.73 5.07 28.75
CA ALA A 274 14.19 5.08 28.75
C ALA A 274 14.79 4.07 27.74
N ARG A 275 14.58 4.30 26.44
CA ARG A 275 14.97 3.42 25.33
C ARG A 275 15.34 4.25 24.11
N THR A 276 16.55 4.02 23.63
CA THR A 276 17.14 4.41 22.33
C THR A 276 16.37 5.49 21.58
N THR A 277 16.70 6.75 21.89
CA THR A 277 16.23 7.92 21.15
C THR A 277 17.40 8.61 20.48
N ASN A 278 17.26 9.88 20.12
CA ASN A 278 18.30 10.64 19.42
C ASN A 278 19.03 11.49 20.42
N SER A 279 20.31 11.76 20.17
CA SER A 279 21.12 12.58 21.08
C SER A 279 20.44 13.89 21.46
N THR A 280 19.89 14.66 20.51
CA THR A 280 19.23 15.94 20.85
C THR A 280 18.03 15.76 21.80
N PHE A 281 17.21 14.73 21.59
CA PHE A 281 16.04 14.47 22.44
C PHE A 281 16.46 13.94 23.81
N THR A 282 17.47 13.06 23.84
CA THR A 282 18.10 12.58 25.07
C THR A 282 18.65 13.74 25.89
N GLU A 283 19.40 14.65 25.27
CA GLU A 283 19.94 15.85 25.92
C GLU A 283 18.84 16.74 26.49
N CYS A 284 17.68 16.88 25.81
CA CYS A 284 16.53 17.59 26.39
C CYS A 284 16.05 16.95 27.70
N VAL A 285 15.92 15.62 27.72
CA VAL A 285 15.49 14.88 28.92
C VAL A 285 16.53 15.02 30.03
N GLU A 286 17.81 14.93 29.72
CA GLU A 286 18.91 15.12 30.67
C GLU A 286 18.94 16.54 31.24
N MET A 287 18.77 17.56 30.41
CA MET A 287 18.70 18.96 30.85
C MET A 287 17.50 19.21 31.76
N LEU A 288 16.32 18.69 31.40
CA LEU A 288 15.12 18.77 32.24
C LEU A 288 15.32 18.06 33.58
N ASN A 289 15.90 16.87 33.57
CA ASN A 289 16.22 16.11 34.78
C ASN A 289 17.22 16.87 35.66
N GLY A 290 18.30 17.38 35.06
CA GLY A 290 19.32 18.14 35.78
C GLY A 290 18.78 19.40 36.43
N LEU A 291 17.82 20.09 35.80
CA LEU A 291 17.11 21.22 36.42
C LEU A 291 16.20 20.75 37.58
N ALA A 292 15.46 19.66 37.39
CA ALA A 292 14.59 19.10 38.43
C ALA A 292 15.37 18.60 39.65
N ASP A 293 16.55 18.02 39.44
CA ASP A 293 17.45 17.52 40.48
C ASP A 293 18.07 18.64 41.31
N ARG A 294 18.31 19.81 40.69
CA ARG A 294 18.65 21.07 41.41
C ARG A 294 17.48 21.63 42.24
N GLY A 295 16.30 21.00 42.17
CA GLY A 295 15.11 21.40 42.90
C GLY A 295 14.28 22.49 42.22
N VAL A 296 14.45 22.68 40.90
CA VAL A 296 13.57 23.52 40.09
C VAL A 296 12.25 22.78 39.86
N LYS A 297 11.13 23.48 40.02
CA LYS A 297 9.78 22.95 39.74
C LYS A 297 9.42 23.22 38.29
N ILE A 298 9.41 22.17 37.46
CA ILE A 298 9.22 22.30 36.01
C ILE A 298 7.81 21.86 35.61
N CYS A 299 7.13 22.68 34.83
CA CYS A 299 5.88 22.31 34.16
C CYS A 299 6.00 22.58 32.65
N LEU A 300 5.82 21.54 31.84
CA LEU A 300 5.67 21.66 30.40
C LEU A 300 4.18 21.68 30.07
N GLN A 301 3.73 22.76 29.44
CA GLN A 301 2.31 23.06 29.23
C GLN A 301 2.01 23.27 27.75
N PHE A 302 1.01 22.55 27.26
CA PHE A 302 0.42 22.78 25.95
C PHE A 302 -0.34 24.09 25.91
N VAL A 303 -0.15 24.86 24.84
CA VAL A 303 -0.93 26.03 24.45
C VAL A 303 -1.39 25.87 23.01
N PHE A 304 -2.44 26.56 22.58
CA PHE A 304 -2.84 26.53 21.18
C PHE A 304 -2.02 27.54 20.36
N GLY A 305 -1.45 27.07 19.26
CA GLY A 305 -0.81 27.94 18.25
C GLY A 305 -1.82 28.67 17.37
N HIS A 306 -1.38 29.77 16.77
CA HIS A 306 -2.12 30.61 15.82
C HIS A 306 -3.53 30.98 16.31
N CYS A 307 -3.63 31.39 17.57
CA CYS A 307 -4.90 31.82 18.16
C CYS A 307 -4.79 33.13 18.95
N GLY A 308 -3.65 33.81 18.87
CA GLY A 308 -3.43 35.11 19.51
C GLY A 308 -2.88 35.04 20.93
N VAL A 309 -2.28 33.92 21.33
CA VAL A 309 -1.54 33.82 22.61
C VAL A 309 -0.20 34.55 22.44
N SER A 310 -0.11 35.78 22.94
CA SER A 310 0.94 36.73 22.57
C SER A 310 2.37 36.18 22.60
N ARG A 311 2.77 35.46 23.67
CA ARG A 311 4.12 34.90 23.79
C ARG A 311 4.37 33.70 22.87
N ASN A 312 3.34 32.93 22.52
CA ASN A 312 3.46 31.85 21.54
C ASN A 312 3.62 32.41 20.13
N GLU A 313 2.83 33.41 19.76
CA GLU A 313 2.94 34.06 18.44
C GLU A 313 4.32 34.73 18.27
N LEU A 314 4.90 35.29 19.34
CA LEU A 314 6.28 35.79 19.31
C LEU A 314 7.30 34.67 19.05
N ALA A 315 7.12 33.49 19.65
CA ALA A 315 7.99 32.35 19.40
C ALA A 315 7.87 31.84 17.95
N ASP A 316 6.65 31.81 17.40
CA ASP A 316 6.39 31.47 15.99
C ASP A 316 7.05 32.45 15.02
N VAL A 317 6.92 33.75 15.26
CA VAL A 317 7.62 34.76 14.45
C VAL A 317 9.14 34.57 14.52
N ALA A 318 9.68 34.30 15.71
CA ALA A 318 11.10 34.09 15.91
C ALA A 318 11.61 32.79 15.25
N SER A 319 10.81 31.71 15.24
CA SER A 319 11.17 30.45 14.61
C SER A 319 11.17 30.59 13.08
N ASN A 320 10.17 31.28 12.51
CA ASN A 320 10.08 31.57 11.10
C ASN A 320 11.23 32.47 10.60
N ALA A 321 11.65 33.45 11.41
CA ALA A 321 12.81 34.30 11.10
C ALA A 321 14.15 33.53 11.16
N ALA A 322 14.21 32.39 11.86
CA ALA A 322 15.43 31.66 12.11
C ALA A 322 15.89 30.75 10.96
N HIS A 323 15.12 30.60 9.88
CA HIS A 323 15.49 29.77 8.72
C HIS A 323 16.78 30.19 8.02
N GLY A 324 17.28 31.42 8.28
CA GLY A 324 18.57 31.94 7.79
C GLY A 324 19.72 31.92 8.81
N CYS A 325 19.53 31.38 10.02
CA CYS A 325 20.58 31.36 11.04
C CYS A 325 21.78 30.46 10.66
N SER A 326 22.90 30.60 11.40
CA SER A 326 24.15 29.87 11.12
C SER A 326 24.32 28.57 11.93
N THR A 327 23.42 28.29 12.89
CA THR A 327 23.52 27.11 13.76
C THR A 327 23.26 25.83 12.95
N ARG A 328 24.13 24.81 13.02
CA ARG A 328 24.03 23.60 12.19
C ARG A 328 23.93 22.32 13.03
N TYR A 329 22.70 21.91 13.32
CA TYR A 329 22.45 20.61 13.96
C TYR A 329 22.69 19.42 13.00
N PRO A 330 23.12 18.26 13.53
CA PRO A 330 23.14 17.01 12.77
C PRO A 330 21.73 16.59 12.35
N LEU A 331 21.68 15.78 11.29
CA LEU A 331 20.44 15.29 10.72
C LEU A 331 19.81 14.26 11.66
N TRP A 332 18.50 14.32 11.84
CA TRP A 332 17.78 13.32 12.61
C TRP A 332 17.69 12.00 11.82
N HIS A 333 17.92 10.84 12.45
CA HIS A 333 17.80 9.55 11.76
C HIS A 333 16.44 9.33 11.07
N LYS A 334 15.33 9.81 11.67
CA LYS A 334 14.00 9.72 11.04
C LYS A 334 13.91 10.55 9.76
N ASP A 335 14.54 11.74 9.76
CA ASP A 335 14.64 12.59 8.57
C ASP A 335 15.51 11.92 7.51
N ALA A 336 16.66 11.32 7.89
CA ALA A 336 17.50 10.56 6.96
C ALA A 336 16.73 9.39 6.31
N LEU A 337 15.92 8.66 7.07
CA LEU A 337 15.04 7.62 6.52
C LEU A 337 13.97 8.19 5.58
N SER A 338 13.38 9.34 5.92
CA SER A 338 12.40 10.02 5.06
C SER A 338 13.02 10.51 3.74
N ILE A 339 14.22 11.09 3.80
CA ILE A 339 15.01 11.51 2.65
C ILE A 339 15.35 10.30 1.78
N ALA A 340 15.87 9.22 2.38
CA ALA A 340 16.19 7.98 1.66
C ALA A 340 14.97 7.41 0.93
N ARG A 341 13.82 7.32 1.60
CA ARG A 341 12.56 6.88 0.98
C ARG A 341 12.18 7.77 -0.21
N GLY A 342 12.29 9.09 -0.06
CA GLY A 342 12.01 10.06 -1.12
C GLY A 342 12.94 9.91 -2.33
N LYS A 343 14.26 9.74 -2.10
CA LYS A 343 15.25 9.51 -3.16
C LYS A 343 14.96 8.22 -3.92
N ILE A 344 14.71 7.10 -3.22
CA ILE A 344 14.38 5.81 -3.82
C ILE A 344 13.10 5.91 -4.67
N ALA A 345 12.05 6.53 -4.14
CA ALA A 345 10.79 6.72 -4.87
C ALA A 345 10.96 7.62 -6.10
N THR A 346 11.81 8.65 -6.02
CA THR A 346 12.11 9.55 -7.15
C THR A 346 12.87 8.81 -8.26
N GLU A 347 13.86 8.00 -7.89
CA GLU A 347 14.61 7.15 -8.82
C GLU A 347 13.68 6.14 -9.52
N ALA A 348 12.80 5.49 -8.76
CA ALA A 348 11.81 4.56 -9.29
C ALA A 348 10.81 5.27 -10.24
N SER A 349 10.37 6.47 -9.88
CA SER A 349 9.46 7.27 -10.71
C SER A 349 10.10 7.64 -12.05
N LYS A 350 11.37 8.10 -12.05
CA LYS A 350 12.12 8.39 -13.28
C LYS A 350 12.26 7.14 -14.18
N LYS A 351 12.56 5.98 -13.60
CA LYS A 351 12.62 4.70 -14.33
C LYS A 351 11.28 4.31 -14.92
N LEU A 352 10.17 4.65 -14.26
CA LEU A 352 8.82 4.39 -14.75
C LEU A 352 8.42 5.37 -15.85
N GLU A 353 8.80 6.65 -15.75
CA GLU A 353 8.55 7.66 -16.78
C GLU A 353 9.22 7.33 -18.10
N ALA A 354 10.45 6.81 -18.05
CA ALA A 354 11.22 6.43 -19.23
C ALA A 354 10.60 5.28 -20.05
N ARG A 355 9.61 4.54 -19.51
CA ARG A 355 9.05 3.33 -20.15
C ARG A 355 7.89 3.59 -21.11
N GLU A 356 7.36 4.82 -21.17
CA GLU A 356 6.29 5.23 -22.10
C GLU A 356 5.07 4.28 -22.18
N SER A 357 4.65 3.70 -21.05
CA SER A 357 3.52 2.76 -21.03
C SER A 357 2.18 3.43 -21.40
N HIS A 358 1.19 2.63 -21.82
CA HIS A 358 -0.16 3.12 -22.04
C HIS A 358 -0.75 3.77 -20.78
N CYS A 359 -0.56 3.16 -19.61
CA CYS A 359 -1.00 3.71 -18.34
C CYS A 359 -0.40 5.12 -18.13
N ARG A 360 0.89 5.30 -18.37
CA ARG A 360 1.53 6.63 -18.33
C ARG A 360 0.84 7.62 -19.29
N ARG A 361 0.59 7.22 -20.55
CA ARG A 361 -0.02 8.12 -21.55
C ARG A 361 -1.44 8.58 -21.19
N VAL A 362 -2.24 7.70 -20.59
CA VAL A 362 -3.65 8.00 -20.27
C VAL A 362 -3.80 8.69 -18.91
N VAL A 363 -2.99 8.32 -17.91
CA VAL A 363 -3.24 8.72 -16.51
C VAL A 363 -1.99 9.19 -15.75
N GLY A 364 -0.83 9.24 -16.41
CA GLY A 364 0.45 9.58 -15.79
C GLY A 364 0.90 8.55 -14.76
N LEU A 365 1.63 9.00 -13.74
CA LEU A 365 2.10 8.17 -12.61
C LEU A 365 1.11 8.11 -11.44
N ARG A 366 -0.19 8.17 -11.72
CA ARG A 366 -1.21 8.18 -10.65
C ARG A 366 -1.85 6.79 -10.53
N PRO A 367 -1.96 6.19 -9.33
CA PRO A 367 -2.83 5.04 -9.12
C PRO A 367 -4.31 5.46 -9.23
N THR A 368 -5.23 4.52 -9.45
CA THR A 368 -6.67 4.82 -9.26
C THR A 368 -6.94 5.21 -7.81
N LYS A 369 -7.63 6.33 -7.60
CA LYS A 369 -8.08 6.76 -6.27
C LYS A 369 -9.30 5.92 -5.86
N SER A 370 -9.24 5.20 -4.75
CA SER A 370 -10.36 4.37 -4.25
C SER A 370 -11.53 5.19 -3.69
N LYS A 371 -11.34 6.50 -3.43
CA LYS A 371 -12.36 7.37 -2.80
C LYS A 371 -13.57 7.70 -3.69
N HIS A 372 -13.52 7.43 -5.00
CA HIS A 372 -14.54 7.88 -5.96
C HIS A 372 -15.25 6.74 -6.70
N LEU A 373 -14.98 5.49 -6.35
CA LEU A 373 -15.62 4.35 -6.96
C LEU A 373 -16.63 3.77 -5.96
N THR A 374 -17.82 3.45 -6.45
CA THR A 374 -19.11 3.37 -5.73
C THR A 374 -19.25 2.19 -4.77
N GLY A 375 -18.17 1.71 -4.14
CA GLY A 375 -18.18 0.54 -3.27
C GLY A 375 -18.41 -0.79 -4.01
N VAL A 376 -18.52 -0.76 -5.34
CA VAL A 376 -18.75 -1.95 -6.18
C VAL A 376 -17.42 -2.42 -6.78
N ARG A 377 -16.92 -3.54 -6.26
CA ARG A 377 -15.66 -4.21 -6.68
C ARG A 377 -15.47 -4.29 -8.20
N LEU A 378 -16.54 -4.60 -8.93
CA LEU A 378 -16.50 -4.70 -10.40
C LEU A 378 -16.06 -3.41 -11.07
N LEU A 379 -16.58 -2.26 -10.62
CA LEU A 379 -16.24 -0.97 -11.20
C LEU A 379 -14.78 -0.60 -10.91
N ASP A 380 -14.28 -0.91 -9.71
CA ASP A 380 -12.85 -0.74 -9.37
C ASP A 380 -11.94 -1.55 -10.31
N CYS A 381 -12.31 -2.80 -10.55
CA CYS A 381 -11.54 -3.69 -11.40
C CYS A 381 -11.58 -3.23 -12.86
N LEU A 382 -12.75 -2.85 -13.39
CA LEU A 382 -12.89 -2.34 -14.76
C LEU A 382 -12.11 -1.03 -14.96
N ALA A 383 -12.12 -0.13 -13.97
CA ALA A 383 -11.34 1.10 -14.01
C ALA A 383 -9.84 0.81 -14.04
N SER A 384 -9.36 -0.06 -13.15
CA SER A 384 -7.95 -0.48 -13.10
C SER A 384 -7.52 -1.13 -14.42
N GLN A 385 -8.33 -2.04 -14.94
CA GLN A 385 -8.10 -2.73 -16.20
C GLN A 385 -7.99 -1.76 -17.38
N ALA A 386 -8.94 -0.82 -17.51
CA ALA A 386 -8.94 0.16 -18.60
C ALA A 386 -7.67 1.02 -18.57
N ARG A 387 -7.24 1.46 -17.38
CA ARG A 387 -6.01 2.25 -17.19
C ARG A 387 -4.76 1.46 -17.53
N THR A 388 -4.76 0.15 -17.27
CA THR A 388 -3.67 -0.75 -17.67
C THR A 388 -3.89 -1.37 -19.05
N ASN A 389 -4.63 -0.70 -19.93
CA ASN A 389 -4.78 -1.09 -21.34
C ASN A 389 -5.51 -2.42 -21.56
N TRP A 390 -6.51 -2.75 -20.74
CA TRP A 390 -7.26 -3.99 -20.88
C TRP A 390 -8.78 -3.80 -20.69
N SER A 391 -9.56 -4.60 -21.40
CA SER A 391 -11.01 -4.70 -21.22
C SER A 391 -11.46 -6.16 -21.30
N PRO A 392 -12.47 -6.58 -20.51
CA PRO A 392 -13.06 -7.92 -20.64
C PRO A 392 -13.61 -8.20 -22.04
N TYR A 393 -14.07 -7.19 -22.76
CA TYR A 393 -14.69 -7.34 -24.09
C TYR A 393 -13.66 -7.36 -25.23
N TRP A 394 -12.65 -6.52 -25.15
CA TRP A 394 -11.70 -6.27 -26.25
C TRP A 394 -10.33 -6.91 -26.02
N GLY A 395 -10.01 -7.33 -24.79
CA GLY A 395 -8.66 -7.75 -24.42
C GLY A 395 -7.72 -6.56 -24.33
N ASP A 396 -6.51 -6.67 -24.88
CA ASP A 396 -5.52 -5.59 -24.87
C ASP A 396 -5.99 -4.40 -25.73
N LEU A 397 -6.30 -3.27 -25.09
CA LEU A 397 -6.88 -2.09 -25.72
C LEU A 397 -5.92 -1.42 -26.74
N HIS A 398 -4.61 -1.59 -26.57
CA HIS A 398 -3.57 -1.02 -27.45
C HIS A 398 -3.61 -1.62 -28.85
N ARG A 399 -4.16 -2.84 -29.02
CA ARG A 399 -4.45 -3.33 -30.38
C ARG A 399 -5.49 -2.43 -31.04
N THR A 400 -6.53 -2.03 -30.33
CA THR A 400 -7.65 -1.20 -30.82
C THR A 400 -7.33 0.28 -31.07
N MET A 401 -6.31 0.85 -30.41
CA MET A 401 -5.93 2.28 -30.59
C MET A 401 -4.93 2.51 -31.72
N ASN A 402 -4.36 1.46 -32.32
CA ASN A 402 -3.76 1.56 -33.65
C ASN A 402 -4.91 1.58 -34.67
N PRO A 403 -4.90 2.42 -35.72
CA PRO A 403 -6.00 2.54 -36.69
C PRO A 403 -6.14 1.34 -37.65
N SER A 404 -5.23 0.37 -37.59
CA SER A 404 -5.09 -0.72 -38.57
C SER A 404 -5.73 -2.09 -38.24
N PRO A 405 -6.17 -2.44 -37.01
CA PRO A 405 -7.00 -3.61 -36.78
C PRO A 405 -8.49 -3.24 -36.78
N PRO A 406 -9.36 -4.10 -37.35
CA PRO A 406 -10.79 -3.86 -37.36
C PRO A 406 -11.34 -3.77 -35.93
N LYS A 407 -12.21 -2.78 -35.68
CA LYS A 407 -12.97 -2.57 -34.43
C LYS A 407 -14.01 -3.69 -34.20
N ALA A 408 -13.56 -4.94 -34.13
CA ALA A 408 -14.40 -6.11 -33.89
C ALA A 408 -14.11 -6.69 -32.50
N CYS A 409 -15.15 -7.09 -31.78
CA CYS A 409 -15.04 -7.68 -30.45
C CYS A 409 -14.21 -8.96 -30.53
N ARG A 410 -13.25 -9.16 -29.62
CA ARG A 410 -12.36 -10.34 -29.61
C ARG A 410 -13.12 -11.67 -29.54
N PHE A 411 -14.35 -11.66 -29.02
CA PHE A 411 -15.22 -12.83 -28.92
C PHE A 411 -16.25 -12.92 -30.06
N CYS A 412 -16.56 -11.78 -30.68
CA CYS A 412 -17.62 -11.61 -31.66
C CYS A 412 -17.03 -10.85 -32.84
N SER A 413 -16.46 -11.56 -33.81
CA SER A 413 -15.70 -11.00 -34.93
C SER A 413 -16.51 -10.19 -35.95
N ASN A 414 -17.63 -9.55 -35.59
CA ASN A 414 -18.43 -8.74 -36.51
C ASN A 414 -18.58 -7.30 -35.98
N PRO A 415 -18.40 -6.26 -36.83
CA PRO A 415 -18.72 -4.88 -36.48
C PRO A 415 -20.25 -4.71 -36.30
N PRO A 416 -20.71 -3.68 -35.55
CA PRO A 416 -22.13 -3.46 -35.37
C PRO A 416 -22.69 -2.93 -36.70
N THR A 417 -23.49 -3.74 -37.39
CA THR A 417 -24.34 -3.25 -38.48
C THR A 417 -25.77 -3.66 -38.22
N SER A 418 -26.63 -2.67 -38.41
CA SER A 418 -28.06 -2.66 -38.28
C SER A 418 -28.75 -3.69 -39.17
N SER A 419 -29.81 -4.28 -38.59
CA SER A 419 -30.99 -4.89 -39.20
C SER A 419 -30.82 -6.06 -40.20
N SER A 420 -31.44 -7.17 -39.78
CA SER A 420 -32.28 -8.11 -40.54
C SER A 420 -31.82 -8.52 -41.95
N VAL A 421 -31.38 -9.77 -42.09
CA VAL A 421 -32.15 -10.92 -42.63
C VAL A 421 -31.18 -12.12 -42.67
N ALA A 422 -31.71 -13.33 -42.51
CA ALA A 422 -31.00 -14.58 -42.21
C ALA A 422 -29.89 -14.98 -43.21
N PRO A 423 -28.81 -15.65 -42.76
CA PRO A 423 -27.76 -16.19 -43.63
C PRO A 423 -28.03 -17.64 -44.07
N PRO A 424 -27.53 -18.10 -45.24
CA PRO A 424 -27.21 -19.49 -45.44
C PRO A 424 -25.92 -19.85 -44.71
N ILE A 425 -25.92 -21.06 -44.17
CA ILE A 425 -24.95 -21.65 -43.26
C ILE A 425 -23.58 -21.84 -43.94
N ALA A 426 -22.51 -21.39 -43.27
CA ALA A 426 -21.18 -21.99 -43.42
C ALA A 426 -20.49 -22.02 -42.04
N GLN A 427 -20.25 -23.23 -41.55
CA GLN A 427 -19.82 -23.55 -40.19
C GLN A 427 -18.32 -23.29 -40.00
N SER A 428 -17.96 -22.49 -38.99
CA SER A 428 -16.62 -22.53 -38.37
C SER A 428 -16.74 -23.00 -36.92
N ARG A 429 -16.17 -24.17 -36.65
CA ARG A 429 -16.29 -24.96 -35.41
C ARG A 429 -15.62 -24.24 -34.21
N LYS A 430 -16.41 -23.64 -33.30
CA LYS A 430 -15.93 -23.15 -31.99
C LYS A 430 -15.87 -24.29 -30.96
N ARG A 431 -14.74 -24.44 -30.25
CA ARG A 431 -14.58 -25.37 -29.11
C ARG A 431 -15.27 -24.78 -27.86
N GLY A 432 -16.33 -25.43 -27.36
CA GLY A 432 -17.11 -24.99 -26.19
C GLY A 432 -16.35 -25.04 -24.85
N ARG A 433 -16.82 -24.29 -23.84
CA ARG A 433 -16.33 -24.27 -22.44
C ARG A 433 -16.70 -25.58 -21.72
N THR A 434 -16.08 -25.86 -20.58
CA THR A 434 -16.32 -27.08 -19.77
C THR A 434 -17.71 -27.14 -19.13
N THR A 435 -18.37 -26.00 -18.99
CA THR A 435 -19.71 -25.84 -18.38
C THR A 435 -20.86 -25.89 -19.38
N ASP A 436 -20.56 -25.99 -20.68
CA ASP A 436 -21.61 -25.96 -21.71
C ASP A 436 -22.36 -27.29 -21.74
N ALA A 437 -23.67 -27.21 -21.99
CA ALA A 437 -24.49 -28.40 -22.15
C ALA A 437 -24.04 -29.19 -23.39
N VAL A 438 -23.93 -30.50 -23.22
CA VAL A 438 -23.47 -31.41 -24.28
C VAL A 438 -24.50 -32.47 -24.55
N GLU A 439 -24.70 -32.76 -25.83
CA GLU A 439 -25.49 -33.90 -26.24
C GLU A 439 -24.61 -35.15 -26.26
N CYS A 440 -25.10 -36.24 -25.64
CA CYS A 440 -24.42 -37.52 -25.70
C CYS A 440 -24.48 -38.05 -27.15
N PRO A 441 -23.33 -38.35 -27.80
CA PRO A 441 -23.32 -38.78 -29.20
C PRO A 441 -23.95 -40.16 -29.43
N GLU A 442 -24.16 -40.94 -28.37
CA GLU A 442 -24.67 -42.32 -28.44
C GLU A 442 -26.18 -42.42 -28.26
N CYS A 443 -26.79 -41.47 -27.54
CA CYS A 443 -28.22 -41.53 -27.18
C CYS A 443 -28.95 -40.20 -27.29
N SER A 444 -28.28 -39.15 -27.79
CA SER A 444 -28.83 -37.82 -28.01
C SER A 444 -29.40 -37.11 -26.76
N ILE A 445 -29.07 -37.60 -25.55
CA ILE A 445 -29.47 -36.93 -24.30
C ILE A 445 -28.62 -35.68 -24.10
N VAL A 446 -29.29 -34.54 -23.90
CA VAL A 446 -28.63 -33.27 -23.56
C VAL A 446 -28.34 -33.22 -22.06
N LEU A 447 -27.07 -33.08 -21.71
CA LEU A 447 -26.55 -33.07 -20.36
C LEU A 447 -26.05 -31.67 -20.01
N ALA A 448 -26.28 -31.25 -18.77
CA ALA A 448 -26.07 -29.87 -18.34
C ALA A 448 -24.61 -29.37 -18.45
N SER A 449 -23.63 -30.27 -18.49
CA SER A 449 -22.22 -29.93 -18.63
C SER A 449 -21.40 -31.07 -19.23
N ARG A 450 -20.18 -30.78 -19.71
CA ARG A 450 -19.24 -31.81 -20.19
C ARG A 450 -18.86 -32.84 -19.13
N SER A 451 -18.72 -32.44 -17.86
CA SER A 451 -18.40 -33.39 -16.78
C SER A 451 -19.56 -34.36 -16.53
N SER A 452 -20.80 -33.87 -16.59
CA SER A 452 -22.00 -34.73 -16.58
C SER A 452 -22.05 -35.65 -17.80
N GLY A 453 -21.65 -35.15 -18.98
CA GLY A 453 -21.44 -35.93 -20.20
C GLY A 453 -20.48 -37.10 -20.02
N VAL A 454 -19.29 -36.82 -19.46
CA VAL A 454 -18.27 -37.84 -19.20
C VAL A 454 -18.78 -38.86 -18.18
N GLY A 455 -19.46 -38.41 -17.12
CA GLY A 455 -20.09 -39.30 -16.15
C GLY A 455 -21.13 -40.23 -16.77
N HIS A 456 -21.97 -39.69 -17.65
CA HIS A 456 -23.00 -40.46 -18.37
C HIS A 456 -22.40 -41.48 -19.35
N LEU A 457 -21.41 -41.09 -20.17
CA LEU A 457 -20.75 -42.04 -21.08
C LEU A 457 -20.07 -43.19 -20.33
N ARG A 458 -19.53 -42.93 -19.14
CA ARG A 458 -18.94 -43.98 -18.29
C ARG A 458 -20.00 -44.89 -17.67
N ALA A 459 -21.02 -44.29 -17.06
CA ALA A 459 -22.01 -45.04 -16.28
C ALA A 459 -23.06 -45.76 -17.16
N THR A 460 -23.44 -45.16 -18.29
CA THR A 460 -24.53 -45.66 -19.14
C THR A 460 -24.03 -46.39 -20.38
N HIS A 461 -22.87 -45.98 -20.92
CA HIS A 461 -22.32 -46.54 -22.15
C HIS A 461 -20.99 -47.30 -21.96
N GLY A 462 -20.45 -47.35 -20.73
CA GLY A 462 -19.28 -48.16 -20.39
C GLY A 462 -17.94 -47.64 -20.92
N TYR A 463 -17.86 -46.40 -21.42
CA TYR A 463 -16.61 -45.87 -21.96
C TYR A 463 -15.56 -45.62 -20.87
N PRO A 464 -14.27 -45.89 -21.12
CA PRO A 464 -13.19 -45.47 -20.25
C PRO A 464 -13.09 -43.93 -20.23
N HIS A 465 -12.68 -43.36 -19.08
CA HIS A 465 -12.75 -41.93 -18.82
C HIS A 465 -12.03 -41.04 -19.86
N GLN A 466 -10.84 -41.46 -20.32
CA GLN A 466 -10.10 -40.72 -21.36
C GLN A 466 -10.80 -40.74 -22.73
N GLU A 467 -11.51 -41.81 -23.06
CA GLU A 467 -12.20 -41.96 -24.33
C GLU A 467 -13.52 -41.18 -24.34
N ALA A 468 -14.27 -41.20 -23.23
CA ALA A 468 -15.42 -40.33 -23.02
C ALA A 468 -15.05 -38.84 -23.12
N LEU A 469 -13.88 -38.45 -22.57
CA LEU A 469 -13.35 -37.10 -22.71
C LEU A 469 -13.00 -36.73 -24.15
N ARG A 470 -12.43 -37.66 -24.94
CA ARG A 470 -12.14 -37.43 -26.36
C ARG A 470 -13.43 -37.25 -27.16
N LEU A 471 -14.39 -38.15 -26.99
CA LEU A 471 -15.68 -38.14 -27.70
C LEU A 471 -16.41 -36.81 -27.50
N LEU A 472 -16.47 -36.33 -26.25
CA LEU A 472 -17.14 -35.06 -25.94
C LEU A 472 -16.30 -33.82 -26.28
N ARG A 473 -14.99 -33.96 -26.53
CA ARG A 473 -14.15 -32.87 -27.05
C ARG A 473 -14.46 -32.54 -28.51
N SER A 474 -14.80 -33.56 -29.28
CA SER A 474 -15.17 -33.47 -30.70
C SER A 474 -16.65 -33.20 -30.95
N ALA A 475 -17.52 -33.45 -29.97
CA ALA A 475 -18.95 -33.19 -30.09
C ALA A 475 -19.28 -31.68 -30.08
N PRO A 476 -20.14 -31.19 -30.98
CA PRO A 476 -20.64 -29.81 -30.96
C PRO A 476 -21.48 -29.56 -29.70
N PRO A 477 -21.54 -28.31 -29.18
CA PRO A 477 -22.46 -27.95 -28.11
C PRO A 477 -23.91 -28.15 -28.58
N ALA A 478 -24.79 -28.62 -27.68
CA ALA A 478 -26.18 -28.90 -28.03
C ALA A 478 -26.87 -27.62 -28.57
N PRO A 479 -27.70 -27.71 -29.63
CA PRO A 479 -28.40 -26.54 -30.17
C PRO A 479 -29.34 -25.94 -29.12
N PRO A 480 -29.55 -24.61 -29.09
CA PRO A 480 -30.55 -23.99 -28.24
C PRO A 480 -31.95 -24.32 -28.79
N GLY A 481 -32.44 -25.52 -28.46
CA GLY A 481 -33.82 -25.91 -28.73
C GLY A 481 -34.78 -25.14 -27.83
N ASP A 482 -35.88 -24.70 -28.41
CA ASP A 482 -36.97 -23.98 -27.76
C ASP A 482 -37.44 -24.72 -26.49
N ARG A 483 -37.22 -24.10 -25.33
CA ARG A 483 -37.37 -24.74 -24.00
C ARG A 483 -38.83 -24.80 -23.52
N THR A 484 -39.80 -24.50 -24.39
CA THR A 484 -41.19 -24.30 -23.98
C THR A 484 -42.22 -25.16 -24.73
N GLY A 485 -41.82 -25.89 -25.77
CA GLY A 485 -42.71 -26.80 -26.52
C GLY A 485 -42.79 -28.22 -25.92
N PRO A 486 -43.93 -28.93 -26.03
CA PRO A 486 -44.04 -30.32 -25.59
C PRO A 486 -43.12 -31.22 -26.43
N HIS A 487 -42.36 -32.09 -25.76
CA HIS A 487 -41.33 -32.95 -26.33
C HIS A 487 -41.89 -34.36 -26.63
N LYS A 488 -41.79 -34.81 -27.89
CA LYS A 488 -42.25 -36.13 -28.33
C LYS A 488 -41.22 -37.22 -27.97
N CYS A 489 -41.67 -38.39 -27.53
CA CYS A 489 -40.83 -39.57 -27.45
C CYS A 489 -40.41 -40.00 -28.87
N LEU A 490 -39.13 -40.35 -29.05
CA LEU A 490 -38.61 -40.77 -30.36
C LEU A 490 -39.13 -42.15 -30.80
N TYR A 491 -39.63 -42.97 -29.87
CA TYR A 491 -40.00 -44.37 -30.11
C TYR A 491 -41.51 -44.62 -29.99
N CYS A 492 -42.29 -43.62 -29.57
CA CYS A 492 -43.75 -43.73 -29.46
C CYS A 492 -44.43 -42.36 -29.59
N PRO A 493 -45.73 -42.28 -29.89
CA PRO A 493 -46.39 -41.00 -30.17
C PRO A 493 -46.63 -40.10 -28.93
N ARG A 494 -46.15 -40.47 -27.74
CA ARG A 494 -46.40 -39.73 -26.49
C ARG A 494 -45.60 -38.42 -26.41
N MET A 495 -46.25 -37.38 -25.90
CA MET A 495 -45.70 -36.02 -25.72
C MET A 495 -45.52 -35.72 -24.23
N PHE A 496 -44.44 -35.04 -23.86
CA PHE A 496 -44.09 -34.72 -22.49
C PHE A 496 -43.69 -33.26 -22.34
N ARG A 497 -44.13 -32.64 -21.25
CA ARG A 497 -43.92 -31.20 -21.02
C ARG A 497 -42.47 -30.81 -20.72
N PHE A 498 -41.65 -31.75 -20.25
CA PHE A 498 -40.24 -31.50 -19.90
C PHE A 498 -39.32 -32.62 -20.38
N VAL A 499 -38.13 -32.27 -20.85
CA VAL A 499 -37.09 -33.20 -21.32
C VAL A 499 -36.73 -34.30 -20.30
N PRO A 500 -36.59 -34.04 -18.98
CA PRO A 500 -36.26 -35.08 -18.01
C PRO A 500 -37.31 -36.19 -17.91
N THR A 501 -38.57 -35.86 -18.22
CA THR A 501 -39.70 -36.81 -18.18
C THR A 501 -39.72 -37.70 -19.42
N VAL A 502 -39.36 -37.16 -20.60
CA VAL A 502 -39.12 -37.96 -21.83
C VAL A 502 -38.00 -38.97 -21.59
N ASN A 503 -36.89 -38.50 -21.02
CA ASN A 503 -35.70 -39.34 -20.83
C ASN A 503 -35.98 -40.51 -19.88
N ARG A 504 -36.76 -40.27 -18.81
CA ARG A 504 -37.21 -41.35 -17.91
C ARG A 504 -38.09 -42.38 -18.64
N HIS A 505 -39.03 -41.90 -19.44
CA HIS A 505 -39.92 -42.77 -20.22
C HIS A 505 -39.17 -43.64 -21.23
N VAL A 506 -38.21 -43.06 -21.96
CA VAL A 506 -37.38 -43.80 -22.94
C VAL A 506 -36.56 -44.90 -22.25
N VAL A 507 -35.94 -44.58 -21.11
CA VAL A 507 -35.11 -45.54 -20.36
C VAL A 507 -35.96 -46.64 -19.71
N GLU A 508 -37.19 -46.36 -19.29
CA GLU A 508 -38.08 -47.35 -18.66
C GLU A 508 -38.79 -48.27 -19.66
N LYS A 509 -39.11 -47.79 -20.87
CA LYS A 509 -40.00 -48.50 -21.81
C LYS A 509 -39.34 -48.97 -23.10
N HIS A 510 -38.17 -48.45 -23.46
CA HIS A 510 -37.51 -48.74 -24.75
C HIS A 510 -36.05 -49.18 -24.56
N ARG A 511 -35.70 -49.71 -23.38
CA ARG A 511 -34.32 -50.01 -22.95
C ARG A 511 -33.62 -51.10 -23.79
N ASP A 512 -34.38 -52.06 -24.33
CA ASP A 512 -33.83 -53.26 -24.95
C ASP A 512 -33.71 -53.19 -26.49
N GLU A 513 -34.47 -52.33 -27.17
CA GLU A 513 -34.42 -52.20 -28.64
C GLU A 513 -33.12 -51.53 -29.14
N ALA A 514 -32.45 -50.73 -28.30
CA ALA A 514 -31.24 -49.99 -28.67
C ALA A 514 -29.97 -50.87 -28.79
N ARG A 515 -30.01 -52.16 -28.43
CA ARG A 515 -28.83 -53.05 -28.44
C ARG A 515 -28.55 -53.77 -29.77
N ILE A 516 -29.45 -53.77 -30.76
CA ILE A 516 -29.31 -54.66 -31.94
C ILE A 516 -28.58 -54.03 -33.16
N ARG A 517 -28.31 -52.71 -33.21
CA ARG A 517 -27.60 -52.09 -34.36
C ARG A 517 -26.11 -51.83 -34.19
N ARG A 518 -25.40 -52.63 -33.37
CA ARG A 518 -23.92 -52.71 -33.39
C ARG A 518 -23.45 -54.12 -33.76
N ALA A 519 -23.41 -54.40 -35.06
CA ALA A 519 -22.61 -55.49 -35.62
C ALA A 519 -21.88 -55.01 -36.88
N ARG A 520 -20.69 -54.45 -36.65
CA ARG A 520 -19.47 -54.30 -37.49
C ARG A 520 -19.50 -53.79 -38.96
N PRO A 521 -18.34 -53.27 -39.45
CA PRO A 521 -18.17 -52.49 -40.68
C PRO A 521 -17.69 -53.33 -41.88
N ALA A 522 -17.82 -52.79 -43.09
CA ALA A 522 -17.03 -53.21 -44.25
C ALA A 522 -16.51 -51.98 -45.01
N ALA A 523 -15.22 -52.02 -45.34
CA ALA A 523 -14.53 -51.08 -46.20
C ALA A 523 -14.98 -51.23 -47.66
N GLN A 524 -14.90 -50.15 -48.44
CA GLN A 524 -14.85 -50.22 -49.90
C GLN A 524 -13.64 -49.43 -50.43
N PRO A 525 -13.08 -49.83 -51.58
CA PRO A 525 -11.70 -49.58 -51.94
C PRO A 525 -11.48 -48.22 -52.62
N ALA A 526 -10.22 -47.79 -52.61
CA ALA A 526 -9.71 -46.65 -53.35
C ALA A 526 -9.83 -46.87 -54.87
N THR A 527 -10.29 -45.85 -55.58
CA THR A 527 -10.12 -45.70 -57.03
C THR A 527 -9.04 -44.66 -57.29
N SER A 528 -7.82 -45.15 -57.51
CA SER A 528 -6.90 -44.80 -58.60
C SER A 528 -5.55 -45.46 -58.30
#